data_AF-B4U3K1-F1
#
_entry.id   AF-B4U3K1-F1
#
_cell.length_a   1.000
_cell.length_b   1.000
_cell.length_c   1.000
_cell.angle_alpha   90.00
_cell.angle_beta   90.00
_cell.angle_gamma   90.00
#
_symmetry.space_group_name_H-M   'P 1'
#
loop_
_entity.id
_entity.type
_entity.pdbx_description
1 polymer ?
#
loop_
_entity_poly.entity_id
_entity_poly.type
_entity_poly.pdbx_seq_one_letter_code
_entity_poly.pdbx_strand_id
1 'polypeptide(L)'
;MLVAGLVVATLVIFLLMYFLYTNIGQAYIATGDNRDMAKSFGIHTDRMELMGLAISNALIALSGALVSQQDGYADVSKGIGVIVIGLASIIVGEVLYSTGLTLLERLIAIVVGSILYQFLISVVIALGFNTNYLKLFSAIILALCLMVPVLKKAIVKEASLSR
;
A
#
# COMPACT_ATOMS: atom_id res chain seq x y z
N MET A 1 -11.28 8.45 -16.92
CA MET A 1 -11.11 8.10 -15.49
C MET A 1 -9.67 8.01 -15.04
N LEU A 2 -8.73 7.47 -15.83
CA LEU A 2 -7.31 7.41 -15.45
C LEU A 2 -6.73 8.77 -15.01
N VAL A 3 -7.02 9.85 -15.74
CA VAL A 3 -6.58 11.21 -15.39
C VAL A 3 -7.15 11.68 -14.05
N ALA A 4 -8.45 11.43 -13.82
CA ALA A 4 -9.10 11.79 -12.55
C ALA A 4 -8.53 10.98 -11.38
N GLY A 5 -8.30 9.67 -11.56
CA GLY A 5 -7.66 8.82 -10.56
C GLY A 5 -6.23 9.27 -10.23
N LEU A 6 -5.44 9.65 -11.24
CA LEU A 6 -4.09 10.19 -11.05
C LEU A 6 -4.11 11.50 -10.27
N VAL A 7 -5.02 12.43 -10.61
CA VAL A 7 -5.17 13.72 -9.92
C VAL A 7 -5.58 13.53 -8.46
N VAL A 8 -6.52 12.62 -8.19
CA VAL A 8 -6.93 12.34 -6.81
C VAL A 8 -5.80 11.68 -6.03
N ALA A 9 -5.08 10.73 -6.63
CA ALA A 9 -3.94 10.07 -5.98
C ALA A 9 -2.83 11.06 -5.61
N THR A 10 -2.44 11.96 -6.53
CA THR A 10 -1.42 12.97 -6.26
C THR A 10 -1.87 13.96 -5.18
N LEU A 11 -3.13 14.39 -5.23
CA LEU A 11 -3.72 15.28 -4.22
C LEU A 11 -3.75 14.62 -2.83
N VAL A 12 -4.14 13.35 -2.74
CA VAL A 12 -4.15 12.59 -1.47
C VAL A 12 -2.74 12.45 -0.91
N ILE A 13 -1.75 12.10 -1.74
CA ILE A 13 -0.35 11.98 -1.31
C ILE A 13 0.18 13.32 -0.80
N PHE A 14 -0.12 14.41 -1.52
CA PHE A 14 0.26 15.76 -1.11
C PHE A 14 -0.36 16.15 0.24
N LEU A 15 -1.67 15.91 0.41
CA LEU A 15 -2.38 16.16 1.66
C LEU A 15 -1.82 15.34 2.83
N LEU A 16 -1.53 14.06 2.60
CA LEU A 16 -0.93 13.19 3.61
C LEU A 16 0.47 13.66 4.00
N MET A 17 1.30 14.07 3.04
CA MET A 17 2.61 14.65 3.36
C MET A 17 2.44 15.92 4.19
N TYR A 18 1.63 16.87 3.72
CA TYR A 18 1.39 18.11 4.43
C TYR A 18 0.94 17.84 5.87
N PHE A 19 -0.03 16.93 6.05
CA PHE A 19 -0.52 16.50 7.34
C PHE A 19 0.58 15.89 8.21
N LEU A 20 1.38 14.96 7.69
CA LEU A 20 2.47 14.30 8.43
C LEU A 20 3.58 15.28 8.85
N TYR A 21 3.81 16.36 8.09
CA TYR A 21 4.76 17.41 8.48
C TYR A 21 4.20 18.41 9.51
N THR A 22 2.90 18.41 9.80
CA THR A 22 2.34 19.28 10.85
C THR A 22 2.69 18.78 12.26
N ASN A 23 2.59 19.64 13.28
CA ASN A 23 2.80 19.28 14.69
C ASN A 23 1.92 18.10 15.14
N ILE A 24 0.68 18.04 14.66
CA ILE A 24 -0.26 16.95 14.97
C ILE A 24 0.18 15.65 14.26
N GLY A 25 0.66 15.75 13.01
CA GLY A 25 1.20 14.62 12.27
C GLY A 25 2.48 14.05 12.87
N GLN A 26 3.39 14.89 13.36
CA GLN A 26 4.59 14.44 14.06
C GLN A 26 4.25 13.78 15.41
N ALA A 27 3.27 14.32 16.14
CA ALA A 27 2.75 13.68 17.36
C ALA A 27 2.10 12.31 17.07
N TYR A 28 1.45 12.16 15.92
CA TYR A 28 0.93 10.88 15.44
C TYR A 28 2.04 9.88 15.14
N ILE A 29 3.11 10.28 14.44
CA ILE A 29 4.28 9.43 14.17
C ILE A 29 4.95 9.00 15.48
N ALA A 30 5.16 9.93 16.42
CA ALA A 30 5.74 9.63 17.73
C ALA A 30 4.87 8.65 18.54
N THR A 31 3.54 8.79 18.46
CA THR A 31 2.60 7.84 19.07
C THR A 31 2.71 6.45 18.44
N GLY A 32 2.93 6.37 17.12
CA GLY A 32 3.11 5.10 16.41
C GLY A 32 4.43 4.39 16.71
N ASP A 33 5.51 5.13 16.97
CA ASP A 33 6.83 4.57 17.28
C ASP A 33 6.88 4.05 18.73
N ASN A 34 6.44 4.88 19.70
CA ASN A 34 6.35 4.45 21.09
C ASN A 34 5.25 5.18 21.86
N ARG A 35 4.16 4.48 22.14
CA ARG A 35 2.99 5.03 22.85
C ARG A 35 3.33 5.51 24.26
N ASP A 36 4.17 4.78 24.99
CA ASP A 36 4.48 5.10 26.38
C ASP A 36 5.37 6.36 26.46
N MET A 37 6.31 6.50 25.52
CA MET A 37 7.12 7.70 25.37
C MET A 37 6.29 8.91 24.93
N ALA A 38 5.38 8.75 23.98
CA ALA A 38 4.50 9.85 23.57
C ALA A 38 3.61 10.33 24.72
N LYS A 39 3.09 9.42 25.56
CA LYS A 39 2.33 9.76 26.77
C LYS A 39 3.17 10.55 27.77
N SER A 40 4.43 10.18 28.00
CA SER A 40 5.31 10.91 28.92
C SER A 40 5.68 12.32 28.43
N PHE A 41 5.67 12.55 27.11
CA PHE A 41 5.79 13.88 26.50
C PHE A 41 4.49 14.70 26.49
N GLY A 42 3.42 14.22 27.15
CA GLY A 42 2.15 14.95 27.26
C GLY A 42 1.25 14.86 26.02
N ILE A 43 1.53 13.93 25.10
CA ILE A 43 0.69 13.71 23.91
C ILE A 43 -0.49 12.81 24.28
N HIS A 44 -1.71 13.23 23.92
CA HIS A 44 -2.91 12.41 24.05
C HIS A 44 -2.96 11.31 22.99
N THR A 45 -2.24 10.21 23.24
CA THR A 45 -2.11 9.08 22.31
C THR A 45 -3.44 8.44 21.88
N ASP A 46 -4.45 8.38 22.74
CA ASP A 46 -5.77 7.84 22.39
C ASP A 46 -6.46 8.67 21.28
N ARG A 47 -6.33 10.00 21.35
CA ARG A 47 -6.85 10.90 20.30
C ARG A 47 -6.08 10.75 18.99
N MET A 48 -4.77 10.52 19.08
CA MET A 48 -3.92 10.30 17.91
C MET A 48 -4.25 8.98 17.20
N GLU A 49 -4.51 7.90 17.93
CA GLU A 49 -4.95 6.64 17.35
C GLU A 49 -6.32 6.76 16.68
N LEU A 50 -7.29 7.40 17.35
CA LEU A 50 -8.62 7.58 16.81
C LEU A 50 -8.60 8.44 15.54
N MET A 51 -7.75 9.46 15.50
CA MET A 51 -7.49 10.25 14.31
C MET A 51 -6.87 9.42 13.18
N GLY A 52 -5.86 8.59 13.48
CA GLY A 52 -5.26 7.69 12.48
C GLY A 52 -6.25 6.70 11.89
N LEU A 53 -7.10 6.11 12.74
CA LEU A 53 -8.17 5.21 12.33
C LEU A 53 -9.19 5.94 11.43
N ALA A 54 -9.59 7.17 11.81
CA ALA A 54 -10.53 7.97 11.02
C ALA A 54 -9.96 8.32 9.63
N ILE A 55 -8.70 8.79 9.57
CA ILE A 55 -8.03 9.11 8.30
C ILE A 55 -7.89 7.87 7.42
N SER A 56 -7.47 6.74 8.01
CA SER A 56 -7.31 5.48 7.26
C SER A 56 -8.64 5.02 6.64
N ASN A 57 -9.73 5.05 7.41
CA ASN A 57 -11.05 4.70 6.90
C ASN A 57 -11.56 5.69 5.84
N ALA A 58 -11.29 6.98 6.00
CA ALA A 58 -11.66 7.99 5.00
C ALA A 58 -10.96 7.74 3.65
N LEU A 59 -9.68 7.38 3.67
CA LEU A 59 -8.94 7.03 2.45
C LEU A 59 -9.47 5.76 1.78
N ILE A 60 -9.80 4.73 2.58
CA ILE A 60 -10.40 3.48 2.08
C ILE A 60 -11.77 3.77 1.45
N ALA A 61 -12.60 4.58 2.11
CA ALA A 61 -13.91 4.97 1.61
C ALA A 61 -13.82 5.79 0.31
N LEU A 62 -12.88 6.74 0.24
CA LEU A 62 -12.63 7.53 -0.98
C LEU A 62 -12.21 6.63 -2.15
N SER A 63 -11.28 5.70 -1.91
CA SER A 63 -10.85 4.73 -2.92
C SER A 63 -12.01 3.86 -3.41
N GLY A 64 -12.81 3.32 -2.49
CA GLY A 64 -13.98 2.49 -2.82
C GLY A 64 -15.05 3.25 -3.60
N ALA A 65 -15.26 4.54 -3.29
CA ALA A 65 -16.18 5.40 -4.03
C ALA A 65 -15.70 5.66 -5.47
N LEU A 66 -14.39 5.84 -5.68
CA LEU A 66 -13.82 6.02 -7.03
C LEU A 66 -13.96 4.76 -7.88
N VAL A 67 -13.67 3.59 -7.31
CA VAL A 67 -13.81 2.30 -8.00
C VAL A 67 -15.29 2.04 -8.36
N SER A 68 -16.20 2.30 -7.43
CA SER A 68 -17.64 2.09 -7.67
C SER A 68 -18.18 3.04 -8.76
N GLN A 69 -17.68 4.28 -8.81
CA GLN A 69 -18.00 5.21 -9.90
C GLN A 69 -17.47 4.70 -11.24
N GLN A 70 -16.28 4.09 -11.26
CA GLN A 70 -15.69 3.52 -12.47
C GLN A 70 -16.48 2.35 -13.02
N ASP A 71 -16.95 1.47 -12.15
CA ASP A 71 -17.71 0.29 -12.57
C ASP A 71 -19.19 0.60 -12.82
N GLY A 72 -19.70 1.76 -12.37
CA GLY A 72 -21.10 2.16 -12.52
C GLY A 72 -22.07 1.46 -11.56
N TYR A 73 -21.57 0.58 -10.68
CA TYR A 73 -22.33 -0.11 -9.64
C TYR A 73 -21.44 -0.47 -8.46
N ALA A 74 -22.04 -0.55 -7.27
CA ALA A 74 -21.39 -0.98 -6.04
C ALA A 74 -21.89 -2.37 -5.63
N ASP A 75 -20.96 -3.30 -5.38
CA ASP A 75 -21.24 -4.65 -4.89
C ASP A 75 -20.27 -4.95 -3.73
N VAL A 76 -20.78 -5.55 -2.65
CA VAL A 76 -19.98 -5.97 -1.48
C VAL A 76 -18.87 -6.94 -1.88
N SER A 77 -19.11 -7.75 -2.92
CA SER A 77 -18.16 -8.73 -3.46
C SER A 77 -16.91 -8.08 -4.07
N LYS A 78 -16.98 -6.80 -4.48
CA LYS A 78 -15.83 -6.03 -5.01
C LYS A 78 -14.78 -5.77 -3.94
N GLY A 79 -15.17 -5.69 -2.67
CA GLY A 79 -14.24 -5.48 -1.55
C GLY A 79 -13.44 -6.72 -1.14
N ILE A 80 -13.89 -7.91 -1.54
CA ILE A 80 -13.27 -9.18 -1.16
C ILE A 80 -11.92 -9.33 -1.87
N GLY A 81 -10.84 -9.28 -1.09
CA GLY A 81 -9.46 -9.44 -1.57
C GLY A 81 -8.67 -8.13 -1.72
N VAL A 82 -9.30 -6.97 -1.47
CA VAL A 82 -8.62 -5.66 -1.62
C VAL A 82 -7.42 -5.51 -0.68
N ILE A 83 -7.49 -6.02 0.56
CA ILE A 83 -6.36 -5.99 1.50
C ILE A 83 -5.16 -6.78 0.95
N VAL A 84 -5.42 -7.96 0.37
CA VAL A 84 -4.38 -8.83 -0.20
C VAL A 84 -3.70 -8.14 -1.38
N ILE A 85 -4.48 -7.52 -2.27
CA ILE A 85 -3.99 -6.73 -3.41
C ILE A 85 -3.18 -5.51 -2.94
N GLY A 86 -3.62 -4.86 -1.86
CA GLY A 86 -2.90 -3.73 -1.25
C GLY A 86 -1.53 -4.14 -0.71
N LEU A 87 -1.47 -5.21 0.09
CA LEU A 87 -0.21 -5.76 0.59
C LEU A 87 0.71 -6.21 -0.54
N ALA A 88 0.16 -6.83 -1.59
CA ALA A 88 0.88 -7.19 -2.82
C ALA A 88 1.62 -6.00 -3.42
N SER A 89 0.88 -4.92 -3.63
CA SER A 89 1.34 -3.71 -4.31
C SER A 89 2.45 -3.03 -3.52
N ILE A 90 2.33 -3.02 -2.19
CA ILE A 90 3.36 -2.49 -1.28
C ILE A 90 4.64 -3.32 -1.39
N ILE A 91 4.54 -4.65 -1.35
CA ILE A 91 5.70 -5.55 -1.45
C ILE A 91 6.39 -5.41 -2.81
N VAL A 92 5.62 -5.39 -3.91
CA VAL A 92 6.15 -5.17 -5.27
C VAL A 92 6.89 -3.84 -5.37
N GLY A 93 6.31 -2.77 -4.80
CA GLY A 93 6.93 -1.46 -4.75
C GLY A 93 8.22 -1.44 -3.93
N GLU A 94 8.22 -2.07 -2.75
CA GLU A 94 9.38 -2.12 -1.86
C GLU A 94 10.52 -3.00 -2.43
N VAL A 95 10.22 -4.07 -3.17
CA VAL A 95 11.27 -4.90 -3.81
C VAL A 95 12.02 -4.13 -4.90
N LEU A 96 11.35 -3.17 -5.57
CA LEU A 96 11.97 -2.35 -6.61
C LEU A 96 12.95 -1.30 -6.04
N TYR A 97 12.71 -0.83 -4.82
CA TYR A 97 13.52 0.19 -4.17
C TYR A 97 14.39 -0.39 -3.04
N SER A 98 15.70 -0.13 -3.08
CA SER A 98 16.65 -0.67 -2.09
C SER A 98 16.49 -0.01 -0.70
N THR A 99 16.90 -0.73 0.36
CA THR A 99 16.77 -0.32 1.77
C THR A 99 17.33 1.08 2.05
N GLY A 100 16.49 2.01 2.50
CA GLY A 100 16.92 3.37 2.91
C GLY A 100 16.02 4.54 2.47
N LEU A 101 14.75 4.29 2.14
CA LEU A 101 13.87 5.29 1.53
C LEU A 101 13.32 6.29 2.57
N THR A 102 13.32 7.56 2.18
CA THR A 102 12.57 8.62 2.87
C THR A 102 11.05 8.38 2.76
N LEU A 103 10.26 9.03 3.61
CA LEU A 103 8.80 8.87 3.63
C LEU A 103 8.15 9.18 2.27
N LEU A 104 8.68 10.17 1.56
CA LEU A 104 8.23 10.56 0.22
C LEU A 104 8.52 9.46 -0.81
N GLU A 105 9.76 8.94 -0.81
CA GLU A 105 10.14 7.85 -1.70
C GLU A 105 9.33 6.59 -1.44
N ARG A 106 8.97 6.29 -0.18
CA ARG A 106 8.06 5.19 0.17
C ARG A 106 6.67 5.38 -0.43
N LEU A 107 6.09 6.58 -0.31
CA LEU A 107 4.77 6.87 -0.89
C LEU A 107 4.78 6.73 -2.41
N ILE A 108 5.83 7.20 -3.09
CA ILE A 108 5.99 7.03 -4.55
C ILE A 108 6.17 5.55 -4.90
N ALA A 109 7.00 4.82 -4.15
CA ALA A 109 7.24 3.40 -4.39
C ALA A 109 5.95 2.57 -4.31
N ILE A 110 5.05 2.89 -3.37
CA ILE A 110 3.73 2.23 -3.25
C ILE A 110 2.85 2.52 -4.48
N VAL A 111 2.84 3.76 -4.98
CA VAL A 111 2.09 4.11 -6.20
C VAL A 111 2.64 3.34 -7.40
N VAL A 112 3.96 3.36 -7.59
CA VAL A 112 4.62 2.61 -8.68
C VAL A 112 4.36 1.11 -8.55
N GLY A 113 4.45 0.55 -7.34
CA GLY A 113 4.15 -0.84 -7.06
C GLY A 113 2.71 -1.23 -7.41
N SER A 114 1.73 -0.37 -7.11
CA SER A 114 0.32 -0.60 -7.48
C SER A 114 0.10 -0.61 -8.99
N ILE A 115 0.77 0.28 -9.73
CA ILE A 115 0.71 0.34 -11.19
C ILE A 115 1.34 -0.92 -11.80
N LEU A 116 2.51 -1.32 -11.31
CA LEU A 116 3.20 -2.54 -11.76
C LEU A 116 2.37 -3.80 -11.49
N TYR A 117 1.74 -3.90 -10.33
CA TYR A 117 0.83 -5.00 -10.01
C TYR A 117 -0.33 -5.07 -11.00
N GLN A 118 -0.91 -3.92 -11.36
CA GLN A 118 -1.99 -3.86 -12.35
C GLN A 118 -1.53 -4.25 -13.76
N PHE A 119 -0.31 -3.89 -14.16
CA PHE A 119 0.29 -4.36 -15.41
C PHE A 119 0.46 -5.88 -15.41
N LEU A 120 0.91 -6.46 -14.30
CA LEU A 120 1.09 -7.90 -14.17
C LEU A 120 -0.25 -8.64 -14.37
N ILE A 121 -1.32 -8.18 -13.72
CA ILE A 121 -2.68 -8.73 -13.93
C ILE A 121 -3.12 -8.55 -15.39
N SER A 122 -2.84 -7.39 -16.00
CA SER A 122 -3.23 -7.12 -17.39
C SER A 122 -2.55 -8.07 -18.38
N VAL A 123 -1.29 -8.42 -18.15
CA VAL A 123 -0.56 -9.42 -18.95
C VAL A 123 -1.20 -10.80 -18.81
N VAL A 124 -1.63 -11.19 -17.60
CA VAL A 124 -2.32 -12.47 -17.39
C VAL A 124 -3.66 -12.52 -18.12
N ILE A 125 -4.42 -11.41 -18.13
CA ILE A 125 -5.66 -11.33 -18.91
C ILE A 125 -5.37 -11.44 -20.41
N ALA A 126 -4.32 -10.77 -20.90
CA ALA A 126 -3.92 -10.81 -22.31
C ALA A 126 -3.48 -12.21 -22.79
N LEU A 127 -2.97 -13.06 -21.89
CA LEU A 127 -2.63 -14.45 -22.16
C LEU A 127 -3.86 -15.38 -22.29
N GLY A 128 -5.08 -14.84 -22.18
CA GLY A 128 -6.32 -15.56 -22.49
C GLY A 128 -6.89 -16.38 -21.33
N PHE A 129 -6.42 -16.16 -20.10
CA PHE A 129 -6.98 -16.82 -18.91
C PHE A 129 -8.38 -16.27 -18.59
N ASN A 130 -9.33 -17.16 -18.34
CA ASN A 130 -10.72 -16.80 -18.06
C ASN A 130 -10.83 -15.92 -16.80
N THR A 131 -11.57 -14.81 -16.92
CA THR A 131 -11.79 -13.77 -15.90
C THR A 131 -12.29 -14.34 -14.56
N ASN A 132 -13.02 -15.46 -14.59
CA ASN A 132 -13.52 -16.14 -13.38
C ASN A 132 -12.42 -16.68 -12.46
N TYR A 133 -11.26 -17.03 -13.01
CA TYR A 133 -10.11 -17.51 -12.24
C TYR A 133 -9.10 -16.40 -11.89
N LEU A 134 -9.40 -15.13 -12.19
CA LEU A 134 -8.45 -14.05 -11.91
C LEU A 134 -8.09 -13.92 -10.43
N LYS A 135 -9.00 -14.26 -9.51
CA LYS A 135 -8.68 -14.33 -8.08
C LYS A 135 -7.64 -15.41 -7.77
N LEU A 136 -7.72 -16.56 -8.43
CA LEU A 136 -6.76 -17.67 -8.29
C LEU A 136 -5.40 -17.28 -8.88
N PHE A 137 -5.38 -16.71 -10.09
CA PHE A 137 -4.14 -16.26 -10.71
C PHE A 137 -3.49 -15.09 -9.96
N SER A 138 -4.28 -14.13 -9.48
CA SER A 138 -3.81 -13.03 -8.62
C SER A 138 -3.13 -13.57 -7.35
N ALA A 139 -3.71 -14.59 -6.71
CA ALA A 139 -3.11 -15.24 -5.55
C ALA A 139 -1.81 -16.00 -5.88
N ILE A 140 -1.73 -16.67 -7.03
CA ILE A 140 -0.50 -17.36 -7.48
C ILE A 140 0.61 -16.36 -7.79
N ILE A 141 0.28 -15.29 -8.53
CA ILE A 141 1.21 -14.19 -8.84
C ILE A 141 1.74 -13.57 -7.55
N LEU A 142 0.85 -13.30 -6.60
CA LEU A 142 1.20 -12.79 -5.29
C LEU A 142 2.19 -13.72 -4.58
N ALA A 143 1.87 -15.02 -4.54
CA ALA A 143 2.72 -16.02 -3.90
C ALA A 143 4.11 -16.09 -4.54
N LEU A 144 4.20 -16.06 -5.87
CA LEU A 144 5.46 -16.02 -6.61
C LEU A 144 6.23 -14.71 -6.33
N CYS A 145 5.54 -13.58 -6.33
CA CYS A 145 6.16 -12.29 -6.09
C CYS A 145 6.69 -12.15 -4.66
N LEU A 146 5.99 -12.72 -3.67
CA LEU A 146 6.48 -12.87 -2.29
C LEU A 146 7.65 -13.84 -2.16
N MET A 147 7.77 -14.82 -3.07
CA MET A 147 8.89 -15.77 -3.07
C MET A 147 10.21 -15.08 -3.47
N VAL A 148 10.17 -14.10 -4.37
CA VAL A 148 11.36 -13.35 -4.85
C VAL A 148 12.17 -12.69 -3.71
N PRO A 149 11.60 -11.89 -2.79
CA PRO A 149 12.37 -11.30 -1.69
C PRO A 149 12.87 -12.35 -0.69
N VAL A 150 12.13 -13.43 -0.48
CA VAL A 150 12.54 -14.53 0.41
C VAL A 150 13.73 -15.28 -0.18
N LEU A 151 13.70 -15.58 -1.49
CA LEU A 151 14.82 -16.19 -2.20
C LEU A 151 16.04 -15.26 -2.21
N LYS A 152 15.85 -13.96 -2.48
CA LYS A 152 16.94 -12.98 -2.45
C LYS A 152 17.60 -12.92 -1.07
N LYS A 153 16.83 -12.95 0.02
CA LYS A 153 17.39 -13.04 1.39
C LYS A 153 18.10 -14.36 1.65
N ALA A 154 17.56 -15.49 1.20
CA ALA A 154 18.17 -16.80 1.38
C ALA A 154 19.53 -16.91 0.65
N ILE A 155 19.57 -16.50 -0.62
CA ILE A 155 20.78 -16.53 -1.46
C ILE A 155 21.84 -15.55 -0.94
N VAL A 156 21.43 -14.34 -0.51
CA VAL A 156 22.36 -13.35 0.07
C VAL A 156 22.92 -13.80 1.43
N LYS A 157 22.14 -14.55 2.23
CA LYS A 157 22.59 -15.11 3.51
C LYS A 157 23.57 -16.27 3.32
N GLU A 158 23.40 -17.11 2.30
CA GLU A 158 24.39 -18.13 1.94
C GLU A 158 25.69 -17.52 1.42
N ALA A 159 25.62 -16.42 0.66
CA ALA A 159 26.81 -15.71 0.18
C ALA A 159 27.65 -15.05 1.31
N SER A 160 27.05 -14.75 2.47
CA SER A 160 27.78 -14.18 3.62
C SER A 160 28.31 -15.22 4.62
N LEU A 161 27.89 -16.49 4.50
CA LEU A 161 28.35 -17.61 5.34
C LEU A 161 29.51 -18.41 4.69
N SER A 162 29.84 -18.10 3.43
CA SER A 162 31.00 -18.64 2.71
C SER A 162 32.17 -17.64 2.65
N ARG A 163 32.35 -16.83 3.70
CA ARG A 163 33.51 -15.96 3.89
C ARG A 163 33.99 -15.98 5.34
#